data_AF-A0A2V5JUG0-F1
#
_entry.id   AF-A0A2V5JUG0-F1
#
_cell.length_a   1.000
_cell.length_b   1.000
_cell.length_c   1.000
_cell.angle_alpha   90.00
_cell.angle_beta   90.00
_cell.angle_gamma   90.00
#
_symmetry.space_group_name_H-M   'P 1'
#
loop_
_entity.id
_entity.type
_entity.pdbx_description
1 polymer ?
#
loop_
_entity_poly.entity_id
_entity_poly.type
_entity_poly.pdbx_seq_one_letter_code
_entity_poly.pdbx_strand_id
1 'polypeptide(L)'
;MNAELLHAVDGFDLPHEYRVLLRPYEAETDFQGNVHRLPRFFYEIRSWQEAHDVRLAPHFTLAELMLVDCREARLLLSQFPHYVPCAIVLLARFLEDFRREVDAPVFISANGGYRSPAHQTGGAKSIHAWGTAANIYRIGDTWLSDAKSIQKFGSIAASLSPAVFVRPFGPQRGQTDDHLHIDLGFVSLTPREYSEAR
;
A
#
# COMPACT_ATOMS: atom_id res chain seq x y z
N MET A 1 19.87 -2.09 9.61
CA MET A 1 19.22 -1.84 8.31
C MET A 1 20.13 -0.90 7.54
N ASN A 2 20.81 -1.39 6.50
CA ASN A 2 21.40 -0.48 5.50
C ASN A 2 20.29 -0.20 4.49
N ALA A 3 19.40 0.74 4.83
CA ALA A 3 18.65 1.41 3.79
C ALA A 3 19.67 2.30 3.08
N GLU A 4 20.13 1.92 1.90
CA GLU A 4 20.45 2.96 0.93
C GLU A 4 19.24 3.90 0.92
N LEU A 5 19.49 5.18 1.17
CA LEU A 5 18.46 6.15 1.53
C LEU A 5 17.40 6.15 0.41
N LEU A 6 16.20 5.65 0.71
CA LEU A 6 15.07 5.82 -0.20
C LEU A 6 14.93 7.32 -0.46
N HIS A 7 15.04 7.70 -1.73
CA HIS A 7 15.02 9.10 -2.12
C HIS A 7 13.60 9.62 -2.07
N ALA A 8 13.28 10.33 -0.98
CA ALA A 8 12.00 11.00 -0.83
C ALA A 8 11.92 12.22 -1.75
N VAL A 9 10.74 12.44 -2.33
CA VAL A 9 10.43 13.58 -3.20
C VAL A 9 9.11 14.23 -2.78
N ASP A 10 9.00 15.53 -2.99
CA ASP A 10 7.73 16.25 -2.90
C ASP A 10 6.97 16.08 -4.22
N GLY A 11 5.75 15.54 -4.13
CA GLY A 11 4.86 15.33 -5.27
C GLY A 11 4.56 16.61 -6.04
N PHE A 12 4.63 17.78 -5.40
CA PHE A 12 4.45 19.05 -6.08
C PHE A 12 5.58 19.42 -7.05
N ASP A 13 6.77 18.85 -6.86
CA ASP A 13 7.93 19.10 -7.72
C ASP A 13 8.04 18.10 -8.88
N LEU A 14 7.11 17.14 -8.96
CA LEU A 14 7.09 16.15 -10.05
C LEU A 14 6.69 16.77 -11.39
N PRO A 15 7.11 16.16 -12.52
CA PRO A 15 6.62 16.56 -13.84
C PRO A 15 5.09 16.52 -13.91
N HIS A 16 4.51 17.44 -14.68
CA HIS A 16 3.05 17.62 -14.74
C HIS A 16 2.29 16.33 -15.04
N GLU A 17 2.81 15.50 -15.95
CA GLU A 17 2.23 14.20 -16.31
C GLU A 17 2.12 13.22 -15.13
N TYR A 18 3.07 13.24 -14.19
CA TYR A 18 2.99 12.46 -12.95
C TYR A 18 2.03 13.11 -11.95
N ARG A 19 2.05 14.44 -11.81
CA ARG A 19 1.16 15.15 -10.88
C ARG A 19 -0.32 14.94 -11.17
N VAL A 20 -0.71 14.91 -12.45
CA VAL A 20 -2.11 14.64 -12.84
C VAL A 20 -2.56 13.23 -12.44
N LEU A 21 -1.65 12.26 -12.41
CA LEU A 21 -1.97 10.87 -12.07
C LEU A 21 -1.89 10.61 -10.55
N LEU A 22 -0.90 11.20 -9.88
CA LEU A 22 -0.64 11.02 -8.44
C LEU A 22 -1.40 12.01 -7.56
N ARG A 23 -1.90 13.11 -8.13
CA ARG A 23 -2.79 14.10 -7.48
C ARG A 23 -2.32 14.50 -6.08
N PRO A 24 -1.04 14.93 -5.93
CA PRO A 24 -0.42 15.11 -4.63
C PRO A 24 -1.20 16.12 -3.79
N TYR A 25 -1.55 15.75 -2.55
CA TYR A 25 -2.26 16.58 -1.58
C TYR A 25 -3.66 17.08 -1.98
N GLU A 26 -4.20 16.60 -3.11
CA GLU A 26 -5.58 16.88 -3.49
C GLU A 26 -6.55 16.26 -2.49
N ALA A 27 -7.66 16.96 -2.25
CA ALA A 27 -8.74 16.44 -1.44
C ALA A 27 -9.51 15.36 -2.22
N GLU A 28 -9.82 14.27 -1.54
CA GLU A 28 -10.63 13.17 -2.08
C GLU A 28 -11.64 12.71 -1.04
N THR A 29 -12.80 12.25 -1.50
CA THR A 29 -13.88 11.77 -0.63
C THR A 29 -13.90 10.25 -0.63
N ASP A 30 -13.74 9.65 0.56
CA ASP A 30 -13.80 8.20 0.71
C ASP A 30 -15.22 7.65 0.50
N PHE A 31 -15.37 6.33 0.62
CA PHE A 31 -16.66 5.67 0.43
C PHE A 31 -17.69 5.93 1.55
N GLN A 32 -17.27 6.52 2.66
CA GLN A 32 -18.11 6.92 3.79
C GLN A 32 -18.47 8.41 3.76
N GLY A 33 -17.94 9.17 2.80
CA GLY A 33 -18.16 10.62 2.68
C GLY A 33 -17.17 11.48 3.45
N ASN A 34 -16.14 10.90 4.08
CA ASN A 34 -15.11 11.68 4.76
C ASN A 34 -14.11 12.22 3.74
N VAL A 35 -13.57 13.41 4.01
CA VAL A 35 -12.57 14.06 3.16
C VAL A 35 -11.18 13.79 3.70
N HIS A 36 -10.31 13.29 2.82
CA HIS A 36 -8.90 13.05 3.08
C HIS A 36 -8.04 13.76 2.05
N ARG A 37 -6.74 13.90 2.33
CA ARG A 37 -5.77 14.36 1.34
C ARG A 37 -4.93 13.20 0.86
N LEU A 38 -4.77 13.09 -0.46
CA LEU A 38 -3.88 12.11 -1.07
C LEU A 38 -2.43 12.35 -0.65
N PRO A 39 -1.57 11.30 -0.67
CA PRO A 39 -0.17 11.45 -0.32
C PRO A 39 0.52 12.55 -1.14
N ARG A 40 1.32 13.37 -0.46
CA ARG A 40 2.16 14.38 -1.11
C ARG A 40 3.58 13.89 -1.31
N PHE A 41 4.13 13.15 -0.36
CA PHE A 41 5.52 12.71 -0.39
C PHE A 41 5.63 11.27 -0.84
N PHE A 42 6.58 11.02 -1.74
CA PHE A 42 6.78 9.73 -2.36
C PHE A 42 8.26 9.33 -2.27
N TYR A 43 8.52 8.02 -2.30
CA TYR A 43 9.85 7.51 -2.66
C TYR A 43 9.93 7.33 -4.17
N GLU A 44 11.00 7.84 -4.77
CA GLU A 44 11.33 7.65 -6.19
C GLU A 44 12.06 6.32 -6.38
N ILE A 45 11.51 5.46 -7.24
CA ILE A 45 12.04 4.15 -7.58
C ILE A 45 12.37 4.15 -9.06
N ARG A 46 13.60 3.80 -9.44
CA ARG A 46 14.15 3.98 -10.80
C ARG A 46 14.12 2.72 -11.62
N SER A 47 13.94 1.56 -11.01
CA SER A 47 13.82 0.28 -11.71
C SER A 47 13.15 -0.79 -10.86
N TRP A 48 12.69 -1.86 -11.51
CA TRP A 48 12.23 -3.05 -10.80
C TRP A 48 13.35 -3.74 -10.01
N GLN A 49 14.59 -3.70 -10.51
CA GLN A 49 15.74 -4.25 -9.79
C GLN A 49 15.92 -3.52 -8.44
N GLU A 50 15.89 -2.18 -8.45
CA GLU A 50 15.91 -1.39 -7.22
C GLU A 50 14.74 -1.76 -6.29
N ALA A 51 13.52 -1.89 -6.82
CA ALA A 51 12.37 -2.29 -6.01
C ALA A 51 12.53 -3.67 -5.36
N HIS A 52 13.20 -4.62 -6.03
CA HIS A 52 13.49 -5.96 -5.49
C HIS A 52 14.62 -5.94 -4.45
N ASP A 53 15.58 -5.03 -4.58
CA ASP A 53 16.74 -4.93 -3.68
C ASP A 53 16.38 -4.16 -2.39
N VAL A 54 15.47 -3.19 -2.48
CA VAL A 54 14.98 -2.43 -1.33
C VAL A 54 14.11 -3.32 -0.43
N ARG A 55 14.61 -3.56 0.79
CA ARG A 55 13.83 -4.17 1.89
C ARG A 55 13.25 -3.10 2.80
N LEU A 56 11.92 -2.94 2.75
CA LEU A 56 11.20 -2.05 3.67
C LEU A 56 11.06 -2.68 5.07
N ALA A 57 11.03 -4.00 5.12
CA ALA A 57 11.17 -4.80 6.34
C ALA A 57 11.98 -6.07 6.00
N PRO A 58 12.51 -6.82 7.00
CA PRO A 58 13.35 -8.00 6.75
C PRO A 58 12.80 -8.96 5.70
N HIS A 59 11.49 -9.21 5.71
CA HIS A 59 10.83 -10.15 4.82
C HIS A 59 9.91 -9.51 3.75
N PHE A 60 9.92 -8.18 3.63
CA PHE A 60 9.09 -7.47 2.65
C PHE A 60 9.95 -6.51 1.83
N THR A 61 10.06 -6.82 0.55
CA THR A 61 10.67 -5.93 -0.44
C THR A 61 9.68 -4.86 -0.86
N LEU A 62 10.20 -3.77 -1.42
CA LEU A 62 9.33 -2.74 -1.98
C LEU A 62 8.52 -3.26 -3.17
N ALA A 63 9.13 -4.08 -4.04
CA ALA A 63 8.48 -4.66 -5.20
C ALA A 63 7.14 -5.31 -4.82
N GLU A 64 7.12 -6.16 -3.78
CA GLU A 64 5.92 -6.86 -3.31
C GLU A 64 4.76 -5.93 -2.95
N LEU A 65 5.06 -4.70 -2.50
CA LEU A 65 4.06 -3.71 -2.10
C LEU A 65 3.70 -2.72 -3.21
N MET A 66 4.35 -2.76 -4.37
CA MET A 66 4.08 -1.85 -5.48
C MET A 66 3.85 -2.54 -6.84
N LEU A 67 3.66 -3.87 -6.84
CA LEU A 67 3.30 -4.61 -8.05
C LEU A 67 1.97 -4.09 -8.61
N VAL A 68 2.04 -3.46 -9.78
CA VAL A 68 0.91 -2.90 -10.54
C VAL A 68 0.52 -3.81 -11.72
N ASP A 69 -0.74 -3.76 -12.14
CA ASP A 69 -1.29 -4.49 -13.28
C ASP A 69 -1.68 -3.58 -14.44
N CYS A 70 -2.27 -4.17 -15.48
CA CYS A 70 -2.70 -3.50 -16.69
C CYS A 70 -3.80 -2.43 -16.51
N ARG A 71 -4.37 -2.29 -15.32
CA ARG A 71 -5.37 -1.26 -14.96
C ARG A 71 -4.74 0.00 -14.40
N GLU A 72 -3.41 0.01 -14.23
CA GLU A 72 -2.66 1.21 -13.89
C GLU A 72 -2.54 2.16 -15.09
N ALA A 73 -2.34 3.46 -14.83
CA ALA A 73 -2.12 4.43 -15.88
C ALA A 73 -0.87 4.09 -16.71
N ARG A 74 -0.95 4.21 -18.04
CA ARG A 74 0.12 3.77 -18.98
C ARG A 74 1.51 4.29 -18.61
N LEU A 75 1.62 5.56 -18.21
CA LEU A 75 2.87 6.16 -17.78
C LEU A 75 3.45 5.40 -16.57
N LEU A 76 2.66 5.24 -15.52
CA LEU A 76 3.03 4.57 -14.26
C LEU A 76 3.21 3.05 -14.40
N LEU A 77 2.66 2.44 -15.44
CA LEU A 77 2.82 1.02 -15.72
C LEU A 77 4.12 0.73 -16.50
N SER A 78 4.53 1.65 -17.39
CA SER A 78 5.52 1.34 -18.43
C SER A 78 6.83 2.11 -18.29
N GLN A 79 6.88 3.18 -17.49
CA GLN A 79 8.00 4.10 -17.43
C GLN A 79 8.43 4.37 -15.99
N PHE A 80 9.69 4.06 -15.71
CA PHE A 80 10.36 4.55 -14.52
C PHE A 80 10.76 6.02 -14.70
N PRO A 81 10.79 6.82 -13.61
CA PRO A 81 10.59 6.40 -12.22
C PRO A 81 9.14 6.11 -11.84
N HIS A 82 8.97 5.20 -10.88
CA HIS A 82 7.73 4.97 -10.16
C HIS A 82 7.78 5.70 -8.81
N TYR A 83 6.62 6.12 -8.32
CA TYR A 83 6.50 6.89 -7.09
C TYR A 83 5.54 6.18 -6.14
N VAL A 84 6.02 5.86 -4.93
CA VAL A 84 5.23 5.17 -3.89
C VAL A 84 5.09 6.06 -2.66
N PRO A 85 3.90 6.17 -2.02
CA PRO A 85 3.72 7.01 -0.84
C PRO A 85 4.71 6.65 0.27
N CYS A 86 5.30 7.65 0.93
CA CYS A 86 6.29 7.37 1.97
C CYS A 86 5.73 6.58 3.16
N ALA A 87 4.40 6.62 3.38
CA ALA A 87 3.73 5.87 4.45
C ALA A 87 3.81 4.34 4.26
N ILE A 88 4.24 3.83 3.09
CA ILE A 88 4.39 2.41 2.80
C ILE A 88 5.32 1.67 3.78
N VAL A 89 6.27 2.37 4.40
CA VAL A 89 7.15 1.82 5.43
C VAL A 89 6.38 1.36 6.67
N LEU A 90 5.26 2.01 6.99
CA LEU A 90 4.41 1.67 8.14
C LEU A 90 3.66 0.36 7.88
N LEU A 91 3.17 0.19 6.65
CA LEU A 91 2.54 -1.06 6.20
C LEU A 91 3.55 -2.22 6.23
N ALA A 92 4.75 -2.02 5.66
CA ALA A 92 5.79 -3.03 5.67
C ALA A 92 6.18 -3.45 7.10
N ARG A 93 6.26 -2.48 8.03
CA ARG A 93 6.55 -2.78 9.43
C ARG A 93 5.42 -3.58 10.10
N PHE A 94 4.17 -3.19 9.89
CA PHE A 94 3.03 -3.95 10.38
C PHE A 94 3.02 -5.39 9.83
N LEU A 95 3.25 -5.54 8.53
CA LEU A 95 3.33 -6.84 7.86
C LEU A 95 4.44 -7.73 8.41
N GLU A 96 5.58 -7.17 8.79
CA GLU A 96 6.66 -7.91 9.46
C GLU A 96 6.26 -8.40 10.86
N ASP A 97 5.56 -7.57 11.63
CA ASP A 97 5.05 -7.98 12.93
C ASP A 97 3.93 -9.03 12.78
N PHE A 98 3.06 -8.88 11.77
CA PHE A 98 2.03 -9.87 11.42
C PHE A 98 2.62 -11.20 10.97
N ARG A 99 3.62 -11.17 10.10
CA ARG A 99 4.38 -12.34 9.67
C ARG A 99 4.95 -13.11 10.86
N ARG A 100 5.52 -12.40 11.84
CA ARG A 100 6.08 -12.99 13.05
C ARG A 100 5.00 -13.65 13.90
N GLU A 101 3.85 -12.99 14.06
CA GLU A 101 2.74 -13.51 14.86
C GLU A 101 2.10 -14.77 14.25
N VAL A 102 1.98 -14.83 12.91
CA VAL A 102 1.44 -16.02 12.23
C VAL A 102 2.49 -17.13 12.05
N ASP A 103 3.76 -16.85 12.36
CA ASP A 103 4.91 -17.74 12.19
C ASP A 103 4.99 -18.41 10.81
N ALA A 104 4.69 -17.65 9.76
CA ALA A 104 4.63 -18.17 8.39
C ALA A 104 4.85 -17.05 7.36
N PRO A 105 5.35 -17.37 6.14
CA PRO A 105 5.42 -16.38 5.05
C PRO A 105 4.05 -15.77 4.74
N VAL A 106 4.00 -14.47 4.44
CA VAL A 106 2.78 -13.74 4.09
C VAL A 106 2.92 -13.27 2.65
N PHE A 107 1.99 -13.65 1.78
CA PHE A 107 2.07 -13.37 0.35
C PHE A 107 1.03 -12.32 -0.06
N ILE A 108 1.51 -11.22 -0.61
CA ILE A 108 0.71 -10.09 -1.08
C ILE A 108 0.27 -10.36 -2.53
N SER A 109 -1.01 -10.12 -2.82
CA SER A 109 -1.55 -10.29 -4.18
C SER A 109 -0.89 -9.32 -5.16
N ALA A 110 -0.87 -9.66 -6.45
CA ALA A 110 -0.61 -8.65 -7.47
C ALA A 110 -1.65 -7.51 -7.37
N ASN A 111 -1.23 -6.25 -7.39
CA ASN A 111 -2.02 -5.08 -6.99
C ASN A 111 -2.53 -5.12 -5.55
N GLY A 112 -2.02 -6.01 -4.72
CA GLY A 112 -2.45 -6.13 -3.35
C GLY A 112 -1.95 -4.98 -2.50
N GLY A 113 -0.82 -4.36 -2.84
CA GLY A 113 -0.24 -3.21 -2.14
C GLY A 113 -0.72 -1.85 -2.68
N TYR A 114 0.22 -0.95 -2.91
CA TYR A 114 -0.02 0.39 -3.45
C TYR A 114 -0.64 0.34 -4.86
N ARG A 115 -1.60 1.24 -5.09
CA ARG A 115 -2.20 1.53 -6.41
C ARG A 115 -2.26 3.04 -6.56
N SER A 116 -1.94 3.58 -7.73
CA SER A 116 -1.99 5.03 -7.89
C SER A 116 -3.44 5.57 -7.81
N PRO A 117 -3.63 6.87 -7.53
CA PRO A 117 -4.95 7.51 -7.63
C PRO A 117 -5.60 7.39 -9.02
N ALA A 118 -4.80 7.18 -10.07
CA ALA A 118 -5.25 6.98 -11.45
C ALA A 118 -5.60 5.52 -11.79
N HIS A 119 -5.35 4.57 -10.88
CA HIS A 119 -5.64 3.16 -11.09
C HIS A 119 -7.15 2.92 -11.28
N GLN A 120 -7.55 2.17 -12.31
CA GLN A 120 -8.97 2.04 -12.69
C GLN A 120 -9.82 1.35 -11.62
N THR A 121 -9.20 0.52 -10.76
CA THR A 121 -9.89 -0.14 -9.64
C THR A 121 -9.82 0.72 -8.39
N GLY A 122 -10.96 1.28 -7.98
CA GLY A 122 -11.10 2.09 -6.78
C GLY A 122 -10.61 3.54 -6.94
N GLY A 123 -9.58 3.77 -7.75
CA GLY A 123 -8.96 5.08 -7.98
C GLY A 123 -8.53 5.76 -6.69
N ALA A 124 -8.52 7.09 -6.72
CA ALA A 124 -8.16 7.95 -5.59
C ALA A 124 -8.98 7.70 -4.31
N LYS A 125 -10.17 7.12 -4.41
CA LYS A 125 -11.03 6.82 -3.25
C LYS A 125 -10.59 5.57 -2.49
N SER A 126 -9.72 4.76 -3.10
CA SER A 126 -9.20 3.55 -2.50
C SER A 126 -8.11 3.88 -1.49
N ILE A 127 -8.16 3.24 -0.32
CA ILE A 127 -7.09 3.33 0.67
C ILE A 127 -5.74 2.81 0.14
N HIS A 128 -5.74 1.95 -0.88
CA HIS A 128 -4.50 1.55 -1.56
C HIS A 128 -3.74 2.74 -2.16
N ALA A 129 -4.41 3.87 -2.44
CA ALA A 129 -3.78 5.11 -2.91
C ALA A 129 -2.89 5.79 -1.85
N TRP A 130 -3.04 5.44 -0.58
CA TRP A 130 -2.17 5.90 0.50
C TRP A 130 -0.94 5.01 0.73
N GLY A 131 -0.85 3.86 0.05
CA GLY A 131 0.24 2.90 0.25
C GLY A 131 0.19 2.21 1.63
N THR A 132 -0.96 2.25 2.29
CA THR A 132 -1.16 1.77 3.67
C THR A 132 -2.09 0.56 3.76
N ALA A 133 -2.42 -0.06 2.62
CA ALA A 133 -3.28 -1.24 2.53
C ALA A 133 -2.61 -2.40 1.79
N ALA A 134 -2.92 -3.62 2.22
CA ALA A 134 -2.45 -4.85 1.60
C ALA A 134 -3.60 -5.86 1.42
N ASN A 135 -3.66 -6.49 0.24
CA ASN A 135 -4.44 -7.71 0.01
C ASN A 135 -3.50 -8.91 0.08
N ILE A 136 -3.78 -9.83 1.01
CA ILE A 136 -3.00 -11.04 1.26
C ILE A 136 -3.81 -12.22 0.76
N TYR A 137 -3.25 -13.01 -0.16
CA TYR A 137 -3.97 -14.17 -0.71
C TYR A 137 -3.53 -15.50 -0.10
N ARG A 138 -2.38 -15.54 0.58
CA ARG A 138 -1.81 -16.77 1.16
C ARG A 138 -0.93 -16.46 2.37
N ILE A 139 -0.99 -17.35 3.36
CA ILE A 139 -0.11 -17.35 4.54
C ILE A 139 0.42 -18.79 4.74
N GLY A 140 1.74 -18.97 4.71
CA GLY A 140 2.36 -20.30 4.67
C GLY A 140 1.80 -21.12 3.52
N ASP A 141 1.19 -22.26 3.82
CA ASP A 141 0.51 -23.12 2.83
C ASP A 141 -1.01 -22.92 2.77
N THR A 142 -1.56 -21.95 3.52
CA THR A 142 -2.99 -21.68 3.56
C THR A 142 -3.37 -20.59 2.59
N TRP A 143 -4.19 -20.93 1.59
CA TRP A 143 -4.85 -19.96 0.72
C TRP A 143 -6.01 -19.28 1.47
N LEU A 144 -6.12 -17.97 1.32
CA LEU A 144 -7.14 -17.16 2.00
C LEU A 144 -8.37 -17.00 1.12
N SER A 145 -9.07 -18.12 0.86
CA SER A 145 -10.19 -18.21 -0.09
C SER A 145 -11.49 -18.71 0.55
N ASP A 146 -11.55 -18.72 1.89
CA ASP A 146 -12.74 -19.13 2.63
C ASP A 146 -12.88 -18.35 3.95
N ALA A 147 -14.08 -18.40 4.52
CA ALA A 147 -14.40 -17.68 5.76
C ALA A 147 -13.49 -18.09 6.91
N LYS A 148 -13.18 -19.38 7.06
CA LYS A 148 -12.42 -19.92 8.19
C LYS A 148 -10.99 -19.37 8.21
N SER A 149 -10.31 -19.41 7.07
CA SER A 149 -8.95 -18.93 6.91
C SER A 149 -8.87 -17.41 7.02
N ILE A 150 -9.72 -16.68 6.29
CA ILE A 150 -9.75 -15.21 6.31
C ILE A 150 -10.06 -14.68 7.71
N GLN A 151 -11.06 -15.23 8.40
CA GLN A 151 -11.41 -14.81 9.76
C GLN A 151 -10.30 -15.14 10.77
N LYS A 152 -9.71 -16.34 10.71
CA LYS A 152 -8.61 -16.72 11.61
C LYS A 152 -7.46 -15.72 11.53
N PHE A 153 -6.95 -15.48 10.33
CA PHE A 153 -5.79 -14.59 10.15
C PHE A 153 -6.16 -13.12 10.32
N GLY A 154 -7.39 -12.75 9.97
CA GLY A 154 -7.92 -11.42 10.25
C GLY A 154 -8.00 -11.09 11.73
N SER A 155 -8.43 -12.04 12.57
CA SER A 155 -8.41 -11.85 14.03
C SER A 155 -7.00 -11.67 14.59
N ILE A 156 -6.02 -12.42 14.07
CA ILE A 156 -4.61 -12.27 14.47
C ILE A 156 -4.11 -10.87 14.08
N ALA A 157 -4.32 -10.45 12.83
CA ALA A 157 -3.94 -9.11 12.37
C ALA A 157 -4.57 -8.02 13.26
N ALA A 158 -5.88 -8.09 13.51
CA ALA A 158 -6.61 -7.14 14.33
C ALA A 158 -6.11 -7.07 15.79
N SER A 159 -5.53 -8.15 16.34
CA SER A 159 -4.98 -8.14 17.70
C SER A 159 -3.63 -7.43 17.84
N LEU A 160 -2.92 -7.18 16.73
CA LEU A 160 -1.57 -6.62 16.78
C LEU A 160 -1.53 -5.11 17.00
N SER A 161 -2.58 -4.39 16.60
CA SER A 161 -2.62 -2.93 16.73
C SER A 161 -4.06 -2.43 16.69
N PRO A 162 -4.45 -1.47 17.54
CA PRO A 162 -5.75 -0.81 17.42
C PRO A 162 -5.88 0.05 16.16
N ALA A 163 -4.77 0.33 15.45
CA ALA A 163 -4.77 1.14 14.24
C ALA A 163 -5.04 0.32 12.96
N VAL A 164 -5.03 -1.02 13.02
CA VAL A 164 -5.29 -1.85 11.85
C VAL A 164 -6.78 -2.07 11.66
N PHE A 165 -7.26 -1.86 10.45
CA PHE A 165 -8.57 -2.30 10.02
C PHE A 165 -8.43 -3.57 9.19
N VAL A 166 -9.33 -4.53 9.44
CA VAL A 166 -9.43 -5.77 8.68
C VAL A 166 -10.82 -5.84 8.09
N ARG A 167 -10.93 -6.02 6.77
CA ARG A 167 -12.26 -6.16 6.17
C ARG A 167 -12.92 -7.46 6.60
N PRO A 168 -14.22 -7.42 6.92
CA PRO A 168 -14.97 -8.64 7.23
C PRO A 168 -15.08 -9.56 6.00
N PHE A 169 -15.19 -10.86 6.26
CA PHE A 169 -15.45 -11.84 5.20
C PHE A 169 -16.83 -11.62 4.56
N GLY A 170 -16.90 -11.72 3.23
CA GLY A 170 -18.16 -11.78 2.48
C GLY A 170 -18.12 -11.08 1.11
N PRO A 171 -19.21 -11.17 0.34
CA PRO A 171 -19.26 -10.68 -1.04
C PRO A 171 -19.74 -9.23 -1.16
N GLN A 172 -20.13 -8.59 -0.06
CA GLN A 172 -20.74 -7.26 -0.10
C GLN A 172 -19.68 -6.18 -0.18
N ARG A 173 -20.10 -4.97 -0.55
CA ARG A 173 -19.19 -3.80 -0.58
C ARG A 173 -18.59 -3.58 0.81
N GLY A 174 -17.25 -3.50 0.87
CA GLY A 174 -16.51 -3.36 2.12
C GLY A 174 -16.13 -4.69 2.78
N GLN A 175 -16.49 -5.83 2.18
CA GLN A 175 -16.06 -7.17 2.55
C GLN A 175 -15.08 -7.74 1.51
N THR A 176 -14.46 -8.88 1.83
CA THR A 176 -13.63 -9.68 0.92
C THR A 176 -13.88 -11.17 1.15
N ASP A 177 -13.87 -11.99 0.10
CA ASP A 177 -14.10 -13.44 0.19
C ASP A 177 -13.02 -14.30 -0.50
N ASP A 178 -12.07 -13.68 -1.19
CA ASP A 178 -10.97 -14.30 -1.93
C ASP A 178 -9.58 -13.84 -1.47
N HIS A 179 -9.50 -12.97 -0.46
CA HIS A 179 -8.28 -12.52 0.19
C HIS A 179 -8.56 -11.90 1.57
N LEU A 180 -7.51 -11.74 2.36
CA LEU A 180 -7.51 -10.91 3.56
C LEU A 180 -7.08 -9.49 3.19
N HIS A 181 -7.96 -8.50 3.38
CA HIS A 181 -7.60 -7.09 3.26
C HIS A 181 -7.30 -6.50 4.63
N ILE A 182 -6.13 -5.89 4.74
CA ILE A 182 -5.71 -5.11 5.89
C ILE A 182 -5.36 -3.68 5.46
N ASP A 183 -5.63 -2.71 6.31
CA ASP A 183 -5.17 -1.34 6.10
C ASP A 183 -4.89 -0.61 7.42
N LEU A 184 -4.07 0.43 7.35
CA LEU A 184 -3.70 1.30 8.49
C LEU A 184 -4.41 2.66 8.42
N GLY A 185 -5.52 2.77 7.69
CA GLY A 185 -6.19 4.06 7.44
C GLY A 185 -5.48 4.97 6.43
N PHE A 186 -5.96 6.21 6.32
CA PHE A 186 -5.50 7.25 5.40
C PHE A 186 -4.23 7.97 5.90
N VAL A 187 -3.24 7.22 6.37
CA VAL A 187 -2.01 7.76 6.95
C VAL A 187 -1.12 8.34 5.85
N SER A 188 -0.62 9.55 6.08
CA SER A 188 0.42 10.18 5.27
C SER A 188 1.68 10.38 6.11
N LEU A 189 2.86 10.31 5.47
CA LEU A 189 4.15 10.49 6.13
C LEU A 189 4.89 11.64 5.47
N THR A 190 5.26 12.65 6.27
CA THR A 190 6.14 13.74 5.86
C THR A 190 7.59 13.36 6.21
N PRO A 191 8.49 13.20 5.22
CA PRO A 191 9.89 12.88 5.48
C PRO A 191 10.58 14.02 6.25
N ARG A 192 11.65 13.70 6.99
CA ARG A 192 12.31 14.63 7.93
C ARG A 192 12.86 15.88 7.26
N GLU A 193 13.24 15.75 5.99
CA GLU A 193 13.85 16.78 5.17
C GLU A 193 12.81 17.73 4.54
N TYR A 194 11.52 17.44 4.71
CA TYR A 194 10.42 18.19 4.11
C TYR A 194 9.52 18.83 5.16
N SER A 195 8.79 19.87 4.72
CA SER A 195 7.80 20.58 5.51
C SER A 195 6.42 20.44 4.88
N GLU A 196 5.40 20.32 5.73
CA GLU A 196 4.00 20.36 5.33
C GLU A 196 3.57 21.78 4.94
N ALA A 197 4.23 22.80 5.49
CA ALA A 197 3.99 24.19 5.16
C ALA A 197 4.59 24.52 3.79
N ARG A 198 3.77 24.43 2.75
CA ARG A 198 4.06 24.93 1.40
C ARG A 198 2.79 25.54 0.82
#